data_AF-A0A4S9C575-F1
#
_entry.id   AF-A0A4S9C575-F1
#
_cell.length_a   1.000
_cell.length_b   1.000
_cell.length_c   1.000
_cell.angle_alpha   90.00
_cell.angle_beta   90.00
_cell.angle_gamma   90.00
#
_symmetry.space_group_name_H-M   'P 1'
#
loop_
_entity.id
_entity.type
_entity.pdbx_description
1 polymer ?
#
loop_
_entity_poly.entity_id
_entity_poly.type
_entity_poly.pdbx_seq_one_letter_code
_entity_poly.pdbx_strand_id
1 'polypeptide(L)'
;MSLRLPARKLCLPSSRPLLTLPSTRLAPFSHGTVKREEKAEDPRLKNEVGDLVIEDQYAILREKYDTPKNPIILAHGLMGFEELNIIPKAVLPGIQYWRGIREALAAKGIEVITATVPASGSIEARAQKLSEDIHKKAKGKSVNIIAGLDSRYMISQLKPANVKVLSLTTIATPHRGSSFADVMFSWIGPTNIPKLYTMLEFFGFETGAFSQLTQSYMSQTFNPKTPDREEISYYSYGATVNPRFWSMFRQSHRIIQKLEGENDGLVSVESAKWGTYKGTLKDVSHLDMINWTNRLRWFLWELTGNKRNFNAIAFYLDIADMLAKEGH
;
A
#
# COMPACT_ATOMS: atom_id res chain seq x y z
N MET A 1 -57.48 -60.03 -25.28
CA MET A 1 -58.17 -58.82 -25.75
C MET A 1 -57.22 -58.11 -26.72
N SER A 2 -57.49 -58.22 -28.02
CA SER A 2 -56.64 -57.75 -29.12
C SER A 2 -57.33 -56.56 -29.81
N LEU A 3 -56.67 -55.40 -29.84
CA LEU A 3 -57.11 -54.18 -30.52
C LEU A 3 -55.85 -53.50 -31.09
N ARG A 4 -55.43 -53.88 -32.30
CA ARG A 4 -55.65 -53.19 -33.59
C ARG A 4 -55.15 -51.73 -33.64
N LEU A 5 -53.96 -51.58 -34.23
CA LEU A 5 -53.48 -50.37 -34.91
C LEU A 5 -54.32 -50.06 -36.17
N PRO A 6 -54.45 -48.79 -36.60
CA PRO A 6 -54.72 -48.47 -37.99
C PRO A 6 -53.48 -47.88 -38.67
N ALA A 7 -53.26 -48.30 -39.92
CA ALA A 7 -52.18 -47.86 -40.78
C ALA A 7 -52.66 -46.86 -41.84
N ARG A 8 -51.74 -45.94 -42.18
CA ARG A 8 -51.53 -45.20 -43.45
C ARG A 8 -52.50 -44.09 -43.85
N LYS A 9 -51.90 -42.93 -44.17
CA LYS A 9 -51.88 -42.36 -45.54
C LYS A 9 -50.64 -41.48 -45.74
N LEU A 10 -49.83 -41.84 -46.75
CA LEU A 10 -48.82 -40.97 -47.36
C LEU A 10 -49.53 -39.83 -48.10
N CYS A 11 -49.04 -38.59 -47.95
CA CYS A 11 -49.29 -37.51 -48.90
C CYS A 11 -47.94 -36.86 -49.25
N LEU A 12 -47.63 -36.86 -50.55
CA LEU A 12 -46.48 -36.22 -51.16
C LEU A 12 -46.60 -34.69 -51.10
N PRO A 13 -45.49 -33.94 -50.99
CA PRO A 13 -45.52 -32.49 -50.91
C PRO A 13 -45.80 -31.85 -52.28
N SER A 14 -46.75 -30.91 -52.31
CA SER A 14 -47.08 -30.12 -53.50
C SER A 14 -46.05 -29.03 -53.75
N SER A 15 -45.51 -29.02 -54.97
CA SER A 15 -44.70 -27.97 -55.57
C SER A 15 -45.50 -26.70 -55.86
N ARG A 16 -44.91 -25.52 -55.52
CA ARG A 16 -45.28 -24.16 -56.02
C ARG A 16 -44.17 -23.15 -55.61
N PRO A 17 -44.06 -21.98 -56.27
CA PRO A 17 -43.06 -21.73 -57.32
C PRO A 17 -41.90 -20.81 -56.91
N LEU A 18 -40.86 -20.80 -57.76
CA LEU A 18 -39.68 -19.92 -57.70
C LEU A 18 -40.08 -18.44 -57.61
N LEU A 19 -39.64 -17.76 -56.56
CA LEU A 19 -39.62 -16.30 -56.46
C LEU A 19 -38.16 -15.83 -56.50
N THR A 20 -37.86 -15.04 -57.52
CA THR A 20 -36.58 -14.41 -57.82
C THR A 20 -36.18 -13.42 -56.71
N LEU A 21 -35.00 -13.61 -56.14
CA LEU A 21 -34.39 -12.67 -55.19
C LEU A 21 -33.83 -11.44 -55.93
N PRO A 22 -34.05 -10.22 -55.43
CA PRO A 22 -33.44 -9.03 -55.98
C PRO A 22 -31.94 -8.95 -55.63
N SER A 23 -31.16 -8.52 -56.61
CA SER A 23 -29.74 -8.20 -56.50
C SER A 23 -29.52 -7.03 -55.53
N THR A 24 -28.92 -7.30 -54.37
CA THR A 24 -28.47 -6.26 -53.44
C THR A 24 -26.95 -6.20 -53.45
N ARG A 25 -26.44 -5.03 -53.86
CA ARG A 25 -25.02 -4.69 -53.96
C ARG A 25 -24.31 -4.91 -52.62
N LEU A 26 -23.14 -5.54 -52.66
CA LEU A 26 -22.20 -5.62 -51.54
C LEU A 26 -21.73 -4.21 -51.17
N ALA A 27 -22.07 -3.74 -49.98
CA ALA A 27 -21.43 -2.58 -49.36
C ALA A 27 -20.07 -2.99 -48.78
N PRO A 28 -19.02 -2.17 -48.89
CA PRO A 28 -17.70 -2.50 -48.39
C PRO A 28 -17.67 -2.51 -46.86
N PHE A 29 -17.08 -3.56 -46.28
CA PHE A 29 -16.82 -3.69 -44.84
C PHE A 29 -15.87 -2.56 -44.38
N SER A 30 -16.45 -1.56 -43.71
CA SER A 30 -15.71 -0.60 -42.89
C SER A 30 -15.20 -1.31 -41.63
N HIS A 31 -13.89 -1.32 -41.41
CA HIS A 31 -13.28 -1.70 -40.13
C HIS A 31 -13.62 -0.63 -39.09
N GLY A 32 -14.78 -0.79 -38.44
CA GLY A 32 -15.11 -0.03 -37.24
C GLY A 32 -14.27 -0.52 -36.07
N THR A 33 -13.26 0.26 -35.69
CA THR A 33 -12.57 0.14 -34.40
C THR A 33 -13.61 0.13 -33.27
N VAL A 34 -13.71 -0.99 -32.56
CA VAL A 34 -14.47 -1.09 -31.32
C VAL A 34 -13.86 -0.11 -30.32
N LYS A 35 -14.49 1.06 -30.16
CA LYS A 35 -14.20 1.95 -29.04
C LYS A 35 -14.57 1.18 -27.77
N ARG A 36 -13.55 0.89 -26.97
CA ARG A 36 -13.71 0.40 -25.60
C ARG A 36 -14.60 1.41 -24.87
N GLU A 37 -15.80 1.00 -24.48
CA GLU A 37 -16.65 1.79 -23.61
C GLU A 37 -15.91 1.98 -22.28
N GLU A 38 -15.34 3.17 -22.08
CA GLU A 38 -15.05 3.66 -20.75
C GLU A 38 -16.40 3.74 -20.03
N LYS A 39 -16.57 2.93 -18.98
CA LYS A 39 -17.68 3.11 -18.04
C LYS A 39 -17.52 4.52 -17.46
N ALA A 40 -18.30 5.47 -17.98
CA ALA A 40 -18.50 6.75 -17.34
C ALA A 40 -19.25 6.47 -16.03
N GLU A 41 -18.54 6.52 -14.91
CA GLU A 41 -19.14 6.46 -13.59
C GLU A 41 -19.98 7.73 -13.37
N ASP A 42 -21.21 7.59 -12.86
CA ASP A 42 -22.09 8.72 -12.59
C ASP A 42 -21.47 9.60 -11.49
N PRO A 43 -21.14 10.87 -11.73
CA PRO A 43 -20.49 11.76 -10.77
C PRO A 43 -21.34 12.07 -9.52
N ARG A 44 -22.59 11.58 -9.45
CA ARG A 44 -23.48 11.65 -8.29
C ARG A 44 -23.43 10.40 -7.40
N LEU A 45 -22.91 9.27 -7.90
CA LEU A 45 -22.70 8.04 -7.13
C LEU A 45 -21.31 8.08 -6.49
N LYS A 46 -21.06 9.12 -5.70
CA LYS A 46 -19.80 9.27 -4.96
C LYS A 46 -19.84 8.40 -3.72
N ASN A 47 -19.14 7.28 -3.74
CA ASN A 47 -18.75 6.61 -2.51
C ASN A 47 -17.67 7.46 -1.84
N GLU A 48 -17.76 7.73 -0.54
CA GLU A 48 -16.76 8.52 0.22
C GLU A 48 -15.33 7.95 0.12
N VAL A 49 -15.18 6.70 -0.34
CA VAL A 49 -13.91 6.02 -0.62
C VAL A 49 -13.34 6.36 -2.00
N GLY A 50 -14.18 6.73 -2.98
CA GLY A 50 -13.79 7.01 -4.37
C GLY A 50 -13.17 8.40 -4.58
N ASP A 51 -13.52 9.38 -3.75
CA ASP A 51 -13.08 10.78 -3.93
C ASP A 51 -11.60 11.04 -3.56
N LEU A 52 -10.91 10.08 -2.91
CA LEU A 52 -9.49 10.23 -2.50
C LEU A 52 -8.56 9.17 -3.14
N VAL A 53 -8.99 8.52 -4.22
CA VAL A 53 -8.15 7.57 -4.95
C VAL A 53 -7.13 8.35 -5.78
N ILE A 54 -5.86 8.04 -5.60
CA ILE A 54 -4.73 8.64 -6.30
C ILE A 54 -4.21 7.64 -7.34
N GLU A 55 -4.55 7.88 -8.61
CA GLU A 55 -4.25 6.95 -9.70
C GLU A 55 -2.91 7.22 -10.38
N ASP A 56 -2.70 8.46 -10.83
CA ASP A 56 -1.54 8.84 -11.65
C ASP A 56 -0.89 10.16 -11.22
N GLN A 57 -1.40 10.80 -10.16
CA GLN A 57 -0.89 12.10 -9.67
C GLN A 57 0.60 12.06 -9.33
N TYR A 58 1.11 10.87 -8.97
CA TYR A 58 2.52 10.63 -8.66
C TYR A 58 3.24 9.83 -9.74
N ALA A 59 2.71 9.73 -10.95
CA ALA A 59 3.41 9.09 -12.06
C ALA A 59 4.67 9.89 -12.49
N ILE A 60 4.62 11.21 -12.33
CA ILE A 60 5.63 12.15 -12.84
C ILE A 60 6.00 13.17 -11.75
N LEU A 61 7.24 13.64 -11.75
CA LEU A 61 7.69 14.72 -10.87
C LEU A 61 7.09 16.06 -11.33
N ARG A 62 6.51 16.82 -10.40
CA ARG A 62 6.08 18.19 -10.65
C ARG A 62 7.31 19.10 -10.80
N GLU A 63 7.16 20.19 -11.54
CA GLU A 63 8.22 21.19 -11.72
C GLU A 63 8.57 21.87 -10.39
N LYS A 64 7.55 22.19 -9.60
CA LYS A 64 7.67 22.88 -8.32
C LYS A 64 6.99 22.11 -7.18
N TYR A 65 7.67 22.09 -6.04
CA TYR A 65 7.18 21.63 -4.75
C TYR A 65 7.52 22.71 -3.73
N ASP A 66 6.57 23.06 -2.87
CA ASP A 66 6.85 23.85 -1.68
C ASP A 66 7.54 22.97 -0.63
N THR A 67 8.33 23.58 0.25
CA THR A 67 9.18 22.83 1.20
C THR A 67 8.84 23.23 2.63
N PRO A 68 8.71 22.27 3.57
CA PRO A 68 8.38 22.58 4.95
C PRO A 68 9.55 23.31 5.61
N LYS A 69 9.25 24.11 6.63
CA LYS A 69 10.25 24.89 7.37
C LYS A 69 11.08 24.01 8.30
N ASN A 70 10.48 22.94 8.81
CA ASN A 70 11.10 22.06 9.80
C ASN A 70 11.62 20.75 9.16
N PRO A 71 12.69 20.17 9.72
CA PRO A 71 13.25 18.90 9.24
C PRO A 71 12.22 17.77 9.15
N ILE A 72 12.43 16.87 8.19
CA ILE A 72 11.67 15.63 8.06
C ILE A 72 12.47 14.47 8.65
N ILE A 73 11.88 13.74 9.60
CA ILE A 73 12.36 12.45 10.06
C ILE A 73 11.75 11.35 9.18
N LEU A 74 12.61 10.51 8.60
CA LEU A 74 12.19 9.28 7.92
C LEU A 74 12.55 8.07 8.81
N ALA A 75 11.54 7.32 9.26
CA ALA A 75 11.75 6.11 10.05
C ALA A 75 11.04 4.91 9.44
N HIS A 76 11.75 3.78 9.34
CA HIS A 76 11.23 2.58 8.70
C HIS A 76 10.32 1.75 9.63
N GLY A 77 9.54 0.85 9.02
CA GLY A 77 8.62 -0.05 9.69
C GLY A 77 9.25 -1.38 10.15
N LEU A 78 8.38 -2.35 10.46
CA LEU A 78 8.77 -3.71 10.80
C LEU A 78 9.52 -4.36 9.61
N MET A 79 10.58 -5.09 9.89
CA MET A 79 11.53 -5.65 8.92
C MET A 79 12.29 -4.62 8.07
N GLY A 80 12.25 -3.34 8.44
CA GLY A 80 13.12 -2.34 7.81
C GLY A 80 14.56 -2.45 8.29
N PHE A 81 15.48 -1.92 7.49
CA PHE A 81 16.93 -1.89 7.72
C PHE A 81 17.45 -0.50 7.35
N GLU A 82 18.64 -0.11 7.81
CA GLU A 82 19.27 1.13 7.33
C GLU A 82 19.87 0.91 5.93
N GLU A 83 20.64 -0.16 5.81
CA GLU A 83 21.38 -0.56 4.62
C GLU A 83 21.43 -2.09 4.55
N LEU A 84 20.83 -2.67 3.51
CA LEU A 84 20.90 -4.10 3.25
C LEU A 84 22.08 -4.43 2.34
N ASN A 85 23.03 -5.20 2.85
CA ASN A 85 24.20 -5.65 2.10
C ASN A 85 23.97 -7.08 1.61
N ILE A 86 23.37 -7.22 0.42
CA ILE A 86 23.09 -8.54 -0.20
C ILE A 86 24.37 -9.20 -0.72
N ILE A 87 25.38 -8.38 -1.04
CA ILE A 87 26.71 -8.78 -1.51
C ILE A 87 27.72 -8.05 -0.62
N PRO A 88 28.94 -8.58 -0.36
CA PRO A 88 29.97 -7.87 0.38
C PRO A 88 30.15 -6.42 -0.11
N LYS A 89 30.23 -5.45 0.80
CA LYS A 89 30.34 -4.00 0.49
C LYS A 89 31.48 -3.66 -0.47
N ALA A 90 32.52 -4.48 -0.51
CA ALA A 90 33.64 -4.33 -1.44
C ALA A 90 33.24 -4.54 -2.92
N VAL A 91 32.11 -5.20 -3.20
CA VAL A 91 31.64 -5.54 -4.55
C VAL A 91 30.48 -4.65 -4.98
N LEU A 92 29.54 -4.34 -4.07
CA LEU A 92 28.41 -3.46 -4.35
C LEU A 92 28.06 -2.64 -3.09
N PRO A 93 27.78 -1.32 -3.21
CA PRO A 93 27.22 -0.56 -2.09
C PRO A 93 25.88 -1.14 -1.64
N GLY A 94 25.60 -1.08 -0.33
CA GLY A 94 24.38 -1.60 0.25
C GLY A 94 23.13 -0.83 -0.21
N ILE A 95 21.99 -1.50 -0.15
CA ILE A 95 20.71 -0.93 -0.56
C ILE A 95 20.08 -0.23 0.64
N GLN A 96 19.94 1.10 0.56
CA GLN A 96 19.27 1.88 1.58
C GLN A 96 17.75 1.70 1.52
N TYR A 97 17.09 1.79 2.67
CA TYR A 97 15.63 1.71 2.76
C TYR A 97 14.94 2.89 2.06
N TRP A 98 15.45 4.11 2.27
CA TRP A 98 14.92 5.35 1.68
C TRP A 98 15.58 5.75 0.36
N ARG A 99 15.93 4.75 -0.47
CA ARG A 99 16.77 4.96 -1.66
C ARG A 99 16.14 5.94 -2.66
N GLY A 100 16.82 7.05 -2.91
CA GLY A 100 16.39 8.10 -3.83
C GLY A 100 15.42 9.11 -3.21
N ILE A 101 14.69 8.71 -2.16
CA ILE A 101 13.73 9.58 -1.47
C ILE A 101 14.47 10.62 -0.63
N ARG A 102 15.46 10.18 0.17
CA ARG A 102 16.28 11.08 0.98
C ARG A 102 17.00 12.10 0.11
N GLU A 103 17.63 11.64 -0.97
CA GLU A 103 18.40 12.47 -1.89
C GLU A 103 17.49 13.48 -2.60
N ALA A 104 16.30 13.07 -3.04
CA ALA A 104 15.37 13.96 -3.72
C ALA A 104 14.82 15.06 -2.79
N LEU A 105 14.47 14.72 -1.55
CA LEU A 105 14.05 15.69 -0.53
C LEU A 105 15.20 16.67 -0.21
N ALA A 106 16.41 16.15 0.01
CA ALA A 106 17.58 16.98 0.28
C ALA A 106 17.95 17.89 -0.91
N ALA A 107 17.78 17.43 -2.14
CA ALA A 107 17.99 18.23 -3.35
C ALA A 107 17.00 19.39 -3.49
N LYS A 108 15.86 19.34 -2.79
CA LYS A 108 14.93 20.47 -2.65
C LYS A 108 15.24 21.38 -1.45
N GLY A 109 16.36 21.17 -0.75
CA GLY A 109 16.79 21.97 0.40
C GLY A 109 16.14 21.57 1.72
N ILE A 110 15.43 20.43 1.76
CA ILE A 110 14.81 19.92 2.99
C ILE A 110 15.87 19.21 3.84
N GLU A 111 15.97 19.57 5.12
CA GLU A 111 16.78 18.81 6.07
C GLU A 111 16.10 17.46 6.37
N VAL A 112 16.73 16.37 5.94
CA VAL A 112 16.20 15.01 6.13
C VAL A 112 17.07 14.25 7.12
N ILE A 113 16.44 13.77 8.18
CA ILE A 113 17.06 12.93 9.22
C ILE A 113 16.50 11.52 9.07
N THR A 114 17.37 10.53 8.86
CA THR A 114 16.98 9.12 8.87
C THR A 114 17.15 8.55 10.27
N ALA A 115 16.13 7.86 10.76
CA ALA A 115 16.15 7.14 12.02
C ALA A 115 16.01 5.63 11.80
N THR A 116 16.59 4.87 12.71
CA THR A 116 16.71 3.41 12.62
C THR A 116 16.08 2.78 13.83
N VAL A 117 15.34 1.70 13.62
CA VAL A 117 14.70 0.93 14.70
C VAL A 117 15.08 -0.55 14.56
N PRO A 118 15.02 -1.35 15.64
CA PRO A 118 15.24 -2.79 15.54
C PRO A 118 14.30 -3.43 14.53
N ALA A 119 14.85 -4.22 13.59
CA ALA A 119 14.10 -4.77 12.45
C ALA A 119 12.93 -5.68 12.87
N SER A 120 13.06 -6.37 13.99
CA SER A 120 12.04 -7.28 14.52
C SER A 120 11.57 -6.91 15.92
N GLY A 121 11.87 -5.71 16.41
CA GLY A 121 11.58 -5.33 17.79
C GLY A 121 10.11 -5.11 18.08
N SER A 122 9.71 -5.21 19.35
CA SER A 122 8.38 -4.74 19.79
C SER A 122 8.19 -3.25 19.47
N ILE A 123 6.94 -2.78 19.35
CA ILE A 123 6.63 -1.38 19.08
C ILE A 123 7.25 -0.46 20.16
N GLU A 124 7.24 -0.90 21.42
CA GLU A 124 7.82 -0.17 22.55
C GLU A 124 9.34 -0.05 22.42
N ALA A 125 10.03 -1.16 22.15
CA ALA A 125 11.49 -1.17 21.97
C ALA A 125 11.92 -0.32 20.76
N ARG A 126 11.16 -0.41 19.66
CA ARG A 126 11.39 0.38 18.46
C ARG A 126 11.11 1.86 18.68
N ALA A 127 10.05 2.20 19.38
CA ALA A 127 9.73 3.58 19.74
C ALA A 127 10.79 4.20 20.66
N GLN A 128 11.33 3.42 21.61
CA GLN A 128 12.42 3.85 22.47
C GLN A 128 13.67 4.16 21.65
N LYS A 129 14.06 3.24 20.76
CA LYS A 129 15.22 3.45 19.88
C LYS A 129 15.01 4.64 18.93
N LEU A 130 13.81 4.79 18.39
CA LEU A 130 13.43 5.93 17.55
C LEU A 130 13.58 7.25 18.31
N SER A 131 13.09 7.31 19.55
CA SER A 131 13.21 8.48 20.43
C SER A 131 14.67 8.89 20.65
N GLU A 132 15.54 7.92 20.93
CA GLU A 132 16.98 8.15 21.13
C GLU A 132 17.68 8.65 19.88
N ASP A 133 17.37 8.07 18.72
CA ASP A 133 17.96 8.45 17.44
C ASP A 133 17.53 9.87 17.04
N ILE A 134 16.24 10.21 17.18
CA ILE A 134 15.73 11.56 16.92
C ILE A 134 16.33 12.55 17.90
N HIS A 135 16.42 12.22 19.19
CA HIS A 135 17.03 13.10 20.19
C HIS A 135 18.47 13.48 19.81
N LYS A 136 19.28 12.51 19.37
CA LYS A 136 20.67 12.72 18.95
C LYS A 136 20.78 13.54 17.67
N LYS A 137 19.92 13.26 16.68
CA LYS A 137 20.04 13.81 15.32
C LYS A 137 19.31 15.14 15.12
N ALA A 138 18.16 15.34 15.77
CA ALA A 138 17.34 16.55 15.61
C ALA A 138 17.85 17.75 16.41
N LYS A 139 18.71 17.55 17.42
CA LYS A 139 19.39 18.62 18.18
C LYS A 139 18.44 19.72 18.71
N GLY A 140 17.26 19.33 19.21
CA GLY A 140 16.28 20.27 19.77
C GLY A 140 15.36 20.96 18.76
N LYS A 141 15.50 20.69 17.45
CA LYS A 141 14.61 21.26 16.43
C LYS A 141 13.20 20.69 16.55
N SER A 142 12.22 21.48 16.13
CA SER A 142 10.89 20.95 15.83
C SER A 142 10.96 20.10 14.57
N VAL A 143 10.19 19.01 14.47
CA VAL A 143 10.32 18.05 13.37
C VAL A 143 8.97 17.53 12.87
N ASN A 144 8.95 17.16 11.59
CA ASN A 144 7.86 16.42 10.94
C ASN A 144 8.28 14.95 10.78
N ILE A 145 7.45 14.00 11.17
CA ILE A 145 7.80 12.57 11.12
C ILE A 145 7.01 11.88 10.01
N ILE A 146 7.70 11.10 9.19
CA ILE A 146 7.08 10.15 8.25
C ILE A 146 7.48 8.73 8.69
N ALA A 147 6.52 8.02 9.27
CA ALA A 147 6.74 6.73 9.94
C ALA A 147 5.42 6.00 10.26
N GLY A 148 5.47 4.93 11.06
CA GLY A 148 4.30 4.14 11.45
C GLY A 148 4.02 4.12 12.96
N LEU A 149 3.62 2.94 13.45
CA LEU A 149 3.13 2.72 14.82
C LEU A 149 4.14 3.14 15.90
N ASP A 150 5.44 2.90 15.70
CA ASP A 150 6.50 3.28 16.65
C ASP A 150 6.46 4.77 16.98
N SER A 151 6.16 5.61 15.99
CA SER A 151 6.07 7.05 16.20
C SER A 151 4.83 7.43 17.01
N ARG A 152 3.68 6.76 16.78
CA ARG A 152 2.49 6.96 17.63
C ARG A 152 2.77 6.60 19.09
N TYR A 153 3.45 5.48 19.32
CA TYR A 153 3.85 5.08 20.67
C TYR A 153 4.83 6.08 21.28
N MET A 154 5.89 6.46 20.55
CA MET A 154 6.87 7.44 21.01
C MET A 154 6.21 8.77 21.40
N ILE A 155 5.34 9.29 20.55
CA ILE A 155 4.66 10.57 20.75
C ILE A 155 3.74 10.52 21.98
N SER A 156 2.95 9.45 22.11
CA SER A 156 1.89 9.36 23.11
C SER A 156 2.42 8.91 24.48
N GLN A 157 3.32 7.92 24.50
CA GLN A 157 3.81 7.28 25.73
C GLN A 157 5.16 7.83 26.19
N LEU A 158 6.13 7.96 25.28
CA LEU A 158 7.50 8.35 25.66
C LEU A 158 7.67 9.86 25.80
N LYS A 159 6.89 10.66 25.04
CA LYS A 159 6.84 12.14 25.11
C LYS A 159 8.24 12.77 25.20
N PRO A 160 9.11 12.59 24.19
CA PRO A 160 10.50 13.05 24.26
C PRO A 160 10.58 14.56 24.51
N ALA A 161 11.16 14.96 25.64
CA ALA A 161 11.18 16.37 26.07
C ALA A 161 12.01 17.31 25.16
N ASN A 162 12.97 16.75 24.43
CA ASN A 162 13.96 17.51 23.67
C ASN A 162 13.67 17.57 22.16
N VAL A 163 12.47 17.18 21.74
CA VAL A 163 12.05 17.23 20.34
C VAL A 163 10.59 17.62 20.28
N LYS A 164 10.29 18.72 19.60
CA LYS A 164 8.90 19.12 19.34
C LYS A 164 8.42 18.48 18.05
N VAL A 165 7.62 17.43 18.16
CA VAL A 165 6.96 16.84 16.99
C VAL A 165 5.81 17.76 16.56
N LEU A 166 5.78 18.15 15.28
CA LEU A 166 4.74 19.00 14.71
C LEU A 166 3.69 18.19 13.95
N SER A 167 4.15 17.16 13.24
CA SER A 167 3.28 16.26 12.50
C SER A 167 3.80 14.82 12.50
N LEU A 168 2.86 13.89 12.33
CA LEU A 168 3.12 12.49 11.98
C LEU A 168 2.32 12.14 10.72
N THR A 169 3.03 11.81 9.64
CA THR A 169 2.44 11.24 8.42
C THR A 169 2.71 9.75 8.38
N THR A 170 1.64 8.95 8.31
CA THR A 170 1.72 7.51 8.21
C THR A 170 1.37 7.02 6.82
N ILE A 171 2.00 5.94 6.38
CA ILE A 171 1.86 5.46 5.01
C ILE A 171 1.71 3.94 5.04
N ALA A 172 0.53 3.43 4.65
CA ALA A 172 0.15 2.02 4.77
C ALA A 172 0.39 1.41 6.17
N THR A 173 0.24 2.21 7.23
CA THR A 173 0.45 1.73 8.59
C THR A 173 -0.77 0.95 9.07
N PRO A 174 -0.63 -0.28 9.63
CA PRO A 174 -1.76 -1.06 10.10
C PRO A 174 -2.30 -0.56 11.45
N HIS A 175 -2.94 0.61 11.48
CA HIS A 175 -3.43 1.23 12.72
C HIS A 175 -4.53 0.43 13.40
N ARG A 176 -5.26 -0.40 12.65
CA ARG A 176 -6.27 -1.32 13.18
C ARG A 176 -5.81 -2.78 13.07
N GLY A 177 -4.53 -3.00 12.82
CA GLY A 177 -3.94 -4.33 12.60
C GLY A 177 -4.19 -4.84 11.18
N SER A 178 -3.88 -6.12 10.96
CA SER A 178 -4.12 -6.81 9.70
C SER A 178 -4.72 -8.18 9.98
N SER A 179 -5.84 -8.48 9.33
CA SER A 179 -6.47 -9.80 9.41
C SER A 179 -5.57 -10.90 8.86
N PHE A 180 -4.59 -10.57 8.00
CA PHE A 180 -3.57 -11.52 7.58
C PHE A 180 -2.72 -11.97 8.78
N ALA A 181 -2.36 -11.04 9.68
CA ALA A 181 -1.68 -11.41 10.92
C ALA A 181 -2.58 -12.33 11.75
N ASP A 182 -3.85 -11.97 11.99
CA ASP A 182 -4.77 -12.80 12.77
C ASP A 182 -4.93 -14.23 12.20
N VAL A 183 -5.03 -14.36 10.87
CA VAL A 183 -5.14 -15.67 10.19
C VAL A 183 -3.86 -16.48 10.30
N MET A 184 -2.69 -15.86 10.12
CA MET A 184 -1.40 -16.53 10.30
C MET A 184 -1.27 -17.11 11.70
N PHE A 185 -1.59 -16.31 12.73
CA PHE A 185 -1.61 -16.74 14.13
C PHE A 185 -2.60 -17.91 14.36
N SER A 186 -3.77 -17.87 13.72
CA SER A 186 -4.77 -18.94 13.80
C SER A 186 -4.31 -20.24 13.14
N TRP A 187 -3.59 -20.18 12.02
CA TRP A 187 -3.06 -21.36 11.31
C TRP A 187 -1.93 -22.07 12.07
N ILE A 188 -1.08 -21.31 12.76
CA ILE A 188 -0.03 -21.88 13.61
C ILE A 188 -0.67 -22.62 14.79
N GLY A 189 -1.71 -22.03 15.37
CA GLY A 189 -2.46 -22.58 16.49
C GLY A 189 -1.77 -22.33 17.84
N PRO A 190 -2.52 -22.14 18.95
CA PRO A 190 -1.98 -21.75 20.26
C PRO A 190 -0.82 -22.63 20.74
N THR A 191 -0.89 -23.93 20.45
CA THR A 191 0.08 -24.94 20.89
C THR A 191 1.42 -24.85 20.15
N ASN A 192 1.44 -24.32 18.92
CA ASN A 192 2.69 -24.18 18.14
C ASN A 192 3.22 -22.74 18.11
N ILE A 193 2.47 -21.77 18.63
CA ILE A 193 2.94 -20.38 18.75
C ILE A 193 4.23 -20.30 19.57
N PRO A 194 4.35 -20.95 20.75
CA PRO A 194 5.62 -20.95 21.48
C PRO A 194 6.77 -21.54 20.66
N LYS A 195 6.53 -22.59 19.87
CA LYS A 195 7.56 -23.22 19.03
C LYS A 195 7.99 -22.31 17.88
N LEU A 196 7.05 -21.64 17.23
CA LEU A 196 7.35 -20.64 16.21
C LEU A 196 8.13 -19.48 16.84
N TYR A 197 7.75 -19.05 18.04
CA TYR A 197 8.43 -18.00 18.75
C TYR A 197 9.87 -18.39 19.09
N THR A 198 10.08 -19.57 19.65
CA THR A 198 11.43 -20.11 19.91
C THR A 198 12.24 -20.24 18.61
N MET A 199 11.63 -20.64 17.50
CA MET A 199 12.30 -20.73 16.19
C MET A 199 12.70 -19.33 15.67
N LEU A 200 11.79 -18.36 15.74
CA LEU A 200 12.05 -16.99 15.31
C LEU A 200 13.13 -16.33 16.18
N GLU A 201 13.07 -16.49 17.51
CA GLU A 201 14.10 -16.03 18.45
C GLU A 201 15.46 -16.68 18.17
N PHE A 202 15.49 -17.98 17.86
CA PHE A 202 16.70 -18.70 17.45
C PHE A 202 17.36 -18.10 16.20
N PHE A 203 16.56 -17.61 15.24
CA PHE A 203 17.03 -16.89 14.06
C PHE A 203 17.21 -15.37 14.29
N GLY A 204 17.06 -14.88 15.52
CA GLY A 204 17.27 -13.48 15.89
C GLY A 204 16.08 -12.54 15.60
N PHE A 205 14.88 -13.08 15.37
CA PHE A 205 13.66 -12.30 15.20
C PHE A 205 12.89 -12.21 16.53
N GLU A 206 12.58 -10.99 17.00
CA GLU A 206 11.68 -10.84 18.15
C GLU A 206 10.22 -11.08 17.74
N THR A 207 9.54 -11.89 18.52
CA THR A 207 8.26 -12.52 18.21
C THR A 207 7.07 -11.64 18.57
N GLY A 208 7.29 -10.72 19.52
CA GLY A 208 6.33 -9.70 19.92
C GLY A 208 5.90 -8.81 18.76
N ALA A 209 6.79 -8.54 17.81
CA ALA A 209 6.51 -7.56 16.76
C ALA A 209 5.39 -7.99 15.80
N PHE A 210 5.25 -9.29 15.51
CA PHE A 210 4.19 -9.80 14.64
C PHE A 210 2.85 -9.90 15.35
N SER A 211 2.82 -10.30 16.63
CA SER A 211 1.58 -10.35 17.41
C SER A 211 1.00 -8.95 17.64
N GLN A 212 1.88 -7.94 17.70
CA GLN A 212 1.48 -6.55 17.79
C GLN A 212 0.86 -5.98 16.50
N LEU A 213 0.87 -6.70 15.38
CA LEU A 213 0.17 -6.31 14.14
C LEU A 213 -1.24 -6.88 14.01
N THR A 214 -1.70 -7.68 14.99
CA THR A 214 -3.05 -8.26 15.00
C THR A 214 -4.13 -7.20 15.22
N GLN A 215 -5.33 -7.43 14.69
CA GLN A 215 -6.46 -6.51 14.90
C GLN A 215 -6.85 -6.45 16.38
N SER A 216 -6.75 -7.59 17.08
CA SER A 216 -7.04 -7.68 18.52
C SER A 216 -6.05 -6.85 19.37
N TYR A 217 -4.75 -6.97 19.15
CA TYR A 217 -3.76 -6.16 19.87
C TYR A 217 -3.94 -4.67 19.57
N MET A 218 -4.14 -4.31 18.29
CA MET A 218 -4.29 -2.91 17.89
C MET A 218 -5.52 -2.24 18.53
N SER A 219 -6.66 -2.91 18.52
CA SER A 219 -7.91 -2.38 19.08
C SER A 219 -7.95 -2.40 20.62
N GLN A 220 -7.47 -3.47 21.25
CA GLN A 220 -7.65 -3.68 22.70
C GLN A 220 -6.47 -3.15 23.53
N THR A 221 -5.27 -3.07 22.94
CA THR A 221 -4.05 -2.71 23.68
C THR A 221 -3.39 -1.46 23.14
N PHE A 222 -3.06 -1.41 21.85
CA PHE A 222 -2.25 -0.33 21.29
C PHE A 222 -3.01 0.99 21.26
N ASN A 223 -4.12 1.06 20.50
CA ASN A 223 -4.85 2.31 20.28
C ASN A 223 -5.37 2.96 21.58
N PRO A 224 -5.92 2.20 22.57
CA PRO A 224 -6.29 2.79 23.86
C PRO A 224 -5.11 3.37 24.64
N LYS A 225 -3.92 2.78 24.50
CA LYS A 225 -2.70 3.28 25.15
C LYS A 225 -2.02 4.41 24.39
N THR A 226 -2.30 4.58 23.10
CA THR A 226 -1.65 5.60 22.27
C THR A 226 -2.66 6.59 21.69
N PRO A 227 -3.36 7.38 22.54
CA PRO A 227 -4.20 8.46 22.06
C PRO A 227 -3.34 9.53 21.36
N ASP A 228 -3.94 10.18 20.37
CA ASP A 228 -3.34 11.31 19.67
C ASP A 228 -3.22 12.52 20.61
N ARG A 229 -2.22 13.36 20.35
CA ARG A 229 -1.98 14.62 21.06
C ARG A 229 -2.49 15.79 20.24
N GLU A 230 -3.28 16.67 20.86
CA GLU A 230 -3.99 17.77 20.19
C GLU A 230 -3.04 18.76 19.47
N GLU A 231 -1.83 18.92 19.96
CA GLU A 231 -0.82 19.84 19.41
C GLU A 231 -0.05 19.27 18.20
N ILE A 232 -0.36 18.05 17.77
CA ILE A 232 0.32 17.37 16.66
C ILE A 232 -0.69 17.08 15.55
N SER A 233 -0.32 17.40 14.31
CA SER A 233 -1.12 17.03 13.14
C SER A 233 -0.84 15.58 12.72
N TYR A 234 -1.89 14.78 12.55
CA TYR A 234 -1.78 13.39 12.09
C TYR A 234 -2.33 13.28 10.68
N TYR A 235 -1.52 12.77 9.76
CA TYR A 235 -1.89 12.52 8.38
C TYR A 235 -1.68 11.04 8.05
N SER A 236 -2.46 10.51 7.11
CA SER A 236 -2.27 9.14 6.66
C SER A 236 -2.59 8.92 5.19
N TYR A 237 -1.91 7.94 4.61
CA TYR A 237 -2.13 7.44 3.26
C TYR A 237 -2.32 5.92 3.29
N GLY A 238 -3.24 5.42 2.48
CA GLY A 238 -3.40 3.99 2.22
C GLY A 238 -2.96 3.64 0.80
N ALA A 239 -2.97 2.35 0.47
CA ALA A 239 -2.70 1.89 -0.89
C ALA A 239 -3.57 0.67 -1.21
N THR A 240 -3.80 0.45 -2.51
CA THR A 240 -4.46 -0.74 -3.03
C THR A 240 -3.63 -1.34 -4.14
N VAL A 241 -3.67 -2.67 -4.27
CA VAL A 241 -2.99 -3.36 -5.36
C VAL A 241 -3.85 -4.47 -5.91
N ASN A 242 -3.82 -4.67 -7.22
CA ASN A 242 -4.37 -5.87 -7.85
C ASN A 242 -3.26 -6.87 -8.16
N PRO A 243 -2.93 -7.80 -7.23
CA PRO A 243 -1.78 -8.67 -7.42
C PRO A 243 -2.02 -9.68 -8.54
N ARG A 244 -1.06 -9.75 -9.47
CA ARG A 244 -1.01 -10.82 -10.48
C ARG A 244 -0.88 -12.19 -9.80
N PHE A 245 -1.19 -13.25 -10.54
CA PHE A 245 -1.26 -14.59 -9.96
C PHE A 245 0.07 -15.13 -9.40
N TRP A 246 1.22 -14.64 -9.89
CA TRP A 246 2.56 -14.96 -9.38
C TRP A 246 3.06 -14.02 -8.27
N SER A 247 2.26 -13.04 -7.83
CA SER A 247 2.69 -12.10 -6.80
C SER A 247 2.83 -12.79 -5.44
N MET A 248 3.92 -12.50 -4.71
CA MET A 248 4.08 -12.97 -3.32
C MET A 248 2.96 -12.48 -2.39
N PHE A 249 2.37 -11.32 -2.69
CA PHE A 249 1.28 -10.74 -1.89
C PHE A 249 -0.10 -11.31 -2.24
N ARG A 250 -0.20 -12.24 -3.19
CA ARG A 250 -1.52 -12.74 -3.63
C ARG A 250 -2.32 -13.39 -2.50
N GLN A 251 -1.68 -14.20 -1.67
CA GLN A 251 -2.38 -14.94 -0.62
C GLN A 251 -2.82 -14.02 0.51
N SER A 252 -1.90 -13.18 1.00
CA SER A 252 -2.19 -12.17 2.01
C SER A 252 -3.26 -11.19 1.53
N HIS A 253 -3.14 -10.68 0.30
CA HIS A 253 -4.16 -9.85 -0.33
C HIS A 253 -5.52 -10.54 -0.37
N ARG A 254 -5.60 -11.80 -0.78
CA ARG A 254 -6.88 -12.53 -0.88
C ARG A 254 -7.55 -12.68 0.49
N ILE A 255 -6.77 -12.91 1.53
CA ILE A 255 -7.27 -13.01 2.91
C ILE A 255 -7.85 -11.66 3.35
N ILE A 256 -7.06 -10.59 3.21
CA ILE A 256 -7.46 -9.24 3.61
C ILE A 256 -8.64 -8.76 2.76
N GLN A 257 -8.64 -8.97 1.45
CA GLN A 257 -9.75 -8.63 0.56
C GLN A 257 -11.07 -9.24 1.01
N LYS A 258 -11.03 -10.47 1.50
CA LYS A 258 -12.23 -11.17 1.97
C LYS A 258 -12.73 -10.64 3.32
N LEU A 259 -11.83 -10.20 4.20
CA LEU A 259 -12.14 -9.88 5.60
C LEU A 259 -12.27 -8.36 5.86
N GLU A 260 -11.48 -7.54 5.16
CA GLU A 260 -11.36 -6.10 5.38
C GLU A 260 -11.60 -5.27 4.10
N GLY A 261 -11.50 -5.89 2.92
CA GLY A 261 -11.70 -5.22 1.63
C GLY A 261 -10.39 -4.75 0.98
N GLU A 262 -10.47 -3.63 0.25
CA GLU A 262 -9.36 -3.09 -0.55
C GLU A 262 -8.07 -2.94 0.28
N ASN A 263 -6.94 -3.39 -0.27
CA ASN A 263 -5.68 -3.51 0.45
C ASN A 263 -4.45 -3.49 -0.45
N ASP A 264 -3.30 -3.22 0.16
CA ASP A 264 -1.99 -3.12 -0.52
C ASP A 264 -1.20 -4.44 -0.56
N GLY A 265 -1.86 -5.54 -0.15
CA GLY A 265 -1.29 -6.87 0.00
C GLY A 265 -0.91 -7.25 1.43
N LEU A 266 -0.81 -6.31 2.38
CA LEU A 266 -0.51 -6.56 3.80
C LEU A 266 -1.43 -5.80 4.76
N VAL A 267 -1.93 -4.63 4.35
CA VAL A 267 -2.72 -3.72 5.15
C VAL A 267 -3.94 -3.26 4.35
N SER A 268 -5.12 -3.31 4.98
CA SER A 268 -6.34 -2.78 4.39
C SER A 268 -6.34 -1.25 4.38
N VAL A 269 -7.06 -0.66 3.42
CA VAL A 269 -7.24 0.80 3.35
C VAL A 269 -7.87 1.34 4.64
N GLU A 270 -8.86 0.63 5.18
CA GLU A 270 -9.50 0.99 6.45
C GLU A 270 -8.55 0.94 7.65
N SER A 271 -7.64 -0.03 7.68
CA SER A 271 -6.61 -0.09 8.72
C SER A 271 -5.56 1.02 8.57
N ALA A 272 -5.28 1.46 7.33
CA ALA A 272 -4.34 2.54 7.05
C ALA A 272 -4.86 3.95 7.42
N LYS A 273 -6.18 4.17 7.47
CA LYS A 273 -6.79 5.46 7.80
C LYS A 273 -6.52 5.88 9.24
N TRP A 274 -5.87 7.04 9.44
CA TRP A 274 -5.64 7.65 10.75
C TRP A 274 -5.51 9.18 10.67
N GLY A 275 -5.99 9.91 11.68
CA GLY A 275 -6.02 11.37 11.65
C GLY A 275 -6.72 11.90 10.39
N THR A 276 -6.13 12.92 9.75
CA THR A 276 -6.57 13.43 8.46
C THR A 276 -6.09 12.52 7.33
N TYR A 277 -6.99 11.69 6.80
CA TYR A 277 -6.70 10.82 5.66
C TYR A 277 -6.52 11.64 4.39
N LYS A 278 -5.37 11.49 3.73
CA LYS A 278 -4.99 12.24 2.53
C LYS A 278 -5.26 11.49 1.22
N GLY A 279 -5.34 10.16 1.26
CA GLY A 279 -5.86 9.37 0.14
C GLY A 279 -5.27 7.98 0.00
N THR A 280 -5.74 7.29 -1.05
CA THR A 280 -5.43 5.90 -1.36
C THR A 280 -4.64 5.80 -2.66
N LEU A 281 -3.40 5.32 -2.60
CA LEU A 281 -2.57 5.07 -3.78
C LEU A 281 -3.06 3.83 -4.55
N LYS A 282 -3.47 3.99 -5.81
CA LYS A 282 -3.99 2.89 -6.63
C LYS A 282 -2.89 2.11 -7.33
N ASP A 283 -3.05 0.78 -7.38
CA ASP A 283 -2.10 -0.16 -8.00
C ASP A 283 -0.67 -0.09 -7.43
N VAL A 284 -0.55 0.25 -6.15
CA VAL A 284 0.69 0.35 -5.40
C VAL A 284 0.70 -0.72 -4.31
N SER A 285 1.65 -1.66 -4.38
CA SER A 285 1.84 -2.64 -3.30
C SER A 285 2.58 -2.02 -2.10
N HIS A 286 2.49 -2.67 -0.94
CA HIS A 286 3.19 -2.26 0.28
C HIS A 286 4.71 -2.00 0.07
N LEU A 287 5.37 -2.74 -0.84
CA LEU A 287 6.80 -2.54 -1.17
C LEU A 287 7.05 -1.46 -2.24
N ASP A 288 6.08 -1.18 -3.11
CA ASP A 288 6.20 -0.12 -4.12
C ASP A 288 6.32 1.26 -3.44
N MET A 289 5.65 1.43 -2.30
CA MET A 289 5.60 2.67 -1.52
C MET A 289 6.96 3.13 -1.02
N ILE A 290 7.88 2.20 -0.77
CA ILE A 290 9.26 2.48 -0.34
C ILE A 290 10.30 2.32 -1.46
N ASN A 291 9.86 2.27 -2.73
CA ASN A 291 10.75 2.15 -3.90
C ASN A 291 11.53 0.82 -3.99
N TRP A 292 10.99 -0.28 -3.44
CA TRP A 292 11.69 -1.56 -3.35
C TRP A 292 11.37 -2.57 -4.45
N THR A 293 10.56 -2.21 -5.44
CA THR A 293 10.31 -3.12 -6.56
C THR A 293 11.51 -3.27 -7.49
N ASN A 294 11.68 -4.49 -8.00
CA ASN A 294 12.91 -4.98 -8.63
C ASN A 294 13.31 -4.17 -9.87
N ARG A 295 14.58 -3.73 -10.01
CA ARG A 295 15.14 -3.04 -11.21
C ARG A 295 14.77 -3.72 -12.54
N LEU A 296 14.67 -5.05 -12.51
CA LEU A 296 14.25 -5.87 -13.65
C LEU A 296 12.78 -5.66 -14.03
N ARG A 297 11.88 -5.47 -13.06
CA ARG A 297 10.47 -5.12 -13.28
C ARG A 297 10.36 -3.74 -13.93
N TRP A 298 11.14 -2.76 -13.45
CA TRP A 298 11.22 -1.42 -14.06
C TRP A 298 11.68 -1.47 -15.52
N PHE A 299 12.77 -2.20 -15.78
CA PHE A 299 13.33 -2.38 -17.13
C PHE A 299 12.35 -3.10 -18.07
N LEU A 300 11.68 -4.17 -17.60
CA LEU A 300 10.67 -4.89 -18.37
C LEU A 300 9.41 -4.04 -18.64
N TRP A 301 9.01 -3.16 -17.73
CA TRP A 301 7.88 -2.25 -17.93
C TRP A 301 8.15 -1.16 -18.96
N GLU A 302 9.36 -0.60 -18.95
CA GLU A 302 9.82 0.38 -19.93
C GLU A 302 9.90 -0.23 -21.34
N LEU A 303 10.35 -1.48 -21.45
CA LEU A 303 10.34 -2.26 -22.71
C LEU A 303 8.93 -2.62 -23.22
N THR A 304 7.97 -2.82 -22.31
CA THR A 304 6.60 -3.24 -22.67
C THR A 304 5.65 -2.07 -22.94
N GLY A 305 6.13 -0.83 -22.86
CA GLY A 305 5.32 0.38 -23.10
C GLY A 305 4.22 0.62 -22.06
N ASN A 306 4.30 -0.03 -20.89
CA ASN A 306 3.34 0.20 -19.82
C ASN A 306 3.58 1.55 -19.16
N LYS A 307 2.54 2.39 -19.05
CA LYS A 307 2.62 3.68 -18.35
C LYS A 307 2.88 3.45 -16.86
N ARG A 308 3.77 4.29 -16.30
CA ARG A 308 4.03 4.34 -14.85
C ARG A 308 2.83 5.01 -14.18
N ASN A 309 2.23 4.36 -13.20
CA ASN A 309 1.14 4.97 -12.41
C ASN A 309 1.66 5.58 -11.10
N PHE A 310 2.82 5.13 -10.60
CA PHE A 310 3.37 5.59 -9.32
C PHE A 310 4.90 5.75 -9.33
N ASN A 311 5.37 6.85 -8.75
CA ASN A 311 6.77 7.16 -8.48
C ASN A 311 6.89 7.58 -7.01
N ALA A 312 7.56 6.75 -6.21
CA ALA A 312 7.76 7.02 -4.79
C ALA A 312 8.45 8.38 -4.54
N ILE A 313 9.40 8.80 -5.38
CA ILE A 313 10.04 10.11 -5.22
C ILE A 313 9.02 11.25 -5.37
N ALA A 314 8.15 11.16 -6.38
CA ALA A 314 7.11 12.16 -6.59
C ALA A 314 6.14 12.23 -5.40
N PHE A 315 5.80 11.07 -4.84
CA PHE A 315 4.94 10.96 -3.68
C PHE A 315 5.55 11.57 -2.41
N TYR A 316 6.82 11.28 -2.09
CA TYR A 316 7.45 11.86 -0.89
C TYR A 316 7.69 13.36 -1.02
N LEU A 317 7.99 13.86 -2.22
CA LEU A 317 8.04 15.30 -2.49
C LEU A 317 6.66 15.94 -2.33
N ASP A 318 5.59 15.25 -2.71
CA ASP A 318 4.22 15.71 -2.51
C ASP A 318 3.83 15.77 -1.03
N ILE A 319 4.26 14.80 -0.21
CA ILE A 319 4.10 14.86 1.24
C ILE A 319 4.82 16.09 1.81
N ALA A 320 6.04 16.39 1.37
CA ALA A 320 6.75 17.59 1.81
C ALA A 320 6.01 18.88 1.43
N ASP A 321 5.48 18.95 0.21
CA ASP A 321 4.65 20.06 -0.29
C ASP A 321 3.35 20.21 0.51
N MET A 322 2.70 19.09 0.85
CA MET A 322 1.53 19.05 1.74
C MET A 322 1.88 19.59 3.13
N LEU A 323 2.97 19.14 3.73
CA LEU A 323 3.43 19.62 5.05
C LEU A 323 3.70 21.13 5.02
N ALA A 324 4.33 21.64 3.96
CA ALA A 324 4.59 23.07 3.79
C ALA A 324 3.29 23.90 3.76
N LYS A 325 2.28 23.42 3.02
CA LYS A 325 0.97 24.08 2.87
C LYS A 325 0.14 24.07 4.14
N GLU A 326 0.28 23.03 4.94
CA GLU A 326 -0.34 22.89 6.26
C GLU A 326 0.39 23.72 7.34
N GLY A 327 1.51 24.37 6.98
CA GLY A 327 2.23 25.31 7.83
C GLY A 327 3.40 24.72 8.63
N HIS A 328 3.84 23.52 8.29
CA HIS A 328 4.92 22.80 8.99
C HIS A 328 6.34 23.08 8.50
#